data_AF-A0A6J2ERB9-F1
#
_entry.id   AF-A0A6J2ERB9-F1
#
_cell.length_a   1.000
_cell.length_b   1.000
_cell.length_c   1.000
_cell.angle_alpha   90.00
_cell.angle_beta   90.00
_cell.angle_gamma   90.00
#
_symmetry.space_group_name_H-M   'P 1'
#
loop_
_entity.id
_entity.type
_entity.pdbx_description
1 polymer ?
#
loop_
_entity_poly.entity_id
_entity_poly.type
_entity_poly.pdbx_seq_one_letter_code
_entity_poly.pdbx_strand_id
1 'polypeptide(L)'
;MLIMEMWAPRKLSSSLWTQIICTEEGWSPTPKCIRQCFFPWVENGHSASSGQTHQEGDTVQIVCDTGYSLLYNQSSIRCAESGWSTPPKCSQRDPKGKCDPPPPIDNGDITSFPLPAYAPGSSVEYQCQDFYTLQGNRTIICRNGQWSKPPKCLDACVVSEEVMEKHNIQLRWRHEKKFYSKTGDNIEFICKAGYHKKSPAHAFRVTCWEGKVMYPTCV
;
A
#
# COMPACT_ATOMS: atom_id res chain seq x y z
N MET A 1 -28.08 11.61 25.95
CA MET A 1 -27.35 11.67 24.66
C MET A 1 -26.47 12.92 24.71
N LEU A 2 -25.17 12.75 24.94
CA LEU A 2 -24.22 13.86 24.92
C LEU A 2 -23.85 14.11 23.46
N ILE A 3 -24.35 15.20 22.87
CA ILE A 3 -23.90 15.65 21.55
C ILE A 3 -22.53 16.32 21.79
N MET A 4 -21.45 15.57 21.58
CA MET A 4 -20.10 16.15 21.52
C MET A 4 -19.86 16.62 20.09
N GLU A 5 -19.94 17.94 19.88
CA GLU A 5 -19.61 18.53 18.59
C GLU A 5 -18.09 18.66 18.45
N MET A 6 -17.54 17.98 17.45
CA MET A 6 -16.14 18.14 17.06
C MET A 6 -16.10 18.47 15.57
N TRP A 7 -15.14 19.31 15.18
CA TRP A 7 -15.02 19.80 13.82
C TRP A 7 -13.71 19.30 13.20
N ALA A 8 -13.74 18.79 11.96
CA ALA A 8 -12.56 18.28 11.25
C ALA A 8 -12.22 19.15 10.02
N PRO A 9 -10.94 19.48 9.77
CA PRO A 9 -10.57 20.36 8.66
C PRO A 9 -10.58 19.64 7.30
N ARG A 10 -11.24 20.24 6.30
CA ARG A 10 -10.99 19.98 4.86
C ARG A 10 -10.55 21.28 4.19
N LYS A 11 -9.41 21.28 3.50
CA LYS A 11 -9.02 22.40 2.63
C LYS A 11 -9.47 22.14 1.19
N LEU A 12 -10.66 22.60 0.83
CA LEU A 12 -11.02 23.01 -0.53
C LEU A 12 -12.36 23.78 -0.48
N SER A 13 -12.29 25.08 -0.80
CA SER A 13 -13.43 26.02 -0.89
C SER A 13 -14.12 26.44 0.43
N SER A 14 -14.75 27.61 0.39
CA SER A 14 -14.98 28.57 1.50
C SER A 14 -16.02 28.20 2.57
N SER A 15 -16.06 26.95 3.05
CA SER A 15 -16.77 26.56 4.28
C SER A 15 -16.04 25.40 4.97
N LEU A 16 -15.34 25.70 6.06
CA LEU A 16 -14.19 24.92 6.53
C LEU A 16 -14.48 23.72 7.45
N TRP A 17 -15.74 23.30 7.61
CA TRP A 17 -16.04 22.22 8.55
C TRP A 17 -17.19 21.31 8.15
N THR A 18 -17.03 20.00 8.38
CA THR A 18 -18.10 19.00 8.32
C THR A 18 -18.49 18.63 9.74
N GLN A 19 -19.79 18.73 10.07
CA GLN A 19 -20.32 18.26 11.35
C GLN A 19 -20.23 16.73 11.40
N ILE A 20 -19.66 16.20 12.48
CA ILE A 20 -19.65 14.76 12.78
C ILE A 20 -20.43 14.52 14.07
N ILE A 21 -21.23 13.46 14.08
CA ILE A 21 -22.11 13.10 15.19
C ILE A 21 -21.64 11.78 15.78
N CYS A 22 -21.49 11.72 17.10
CA CYS A 22 -21.26 10.47 17.81
C CYS A 22 -22.60 9.72 17.97
N THR A 23 -22.74 8.58 17.31
CA THR A 23 -23.89 7.67 17.41
C THR A 23 -23.50 6.42 18.21
N GLU A 24 -24.46 5.56 18.55
CA GLU A 24 -24.17 4.25 19.17
C GLU A 24 -23.30 3.34 18.30
N GLU A 25 -23.28 3.57 16.99
CA GLU A 25 -22.46 2.84 16.02
C GLU A 25 -21.10 3.52 15.74
N GLY A 26 -20.83 4.67 16.37
CA GLY A 26 -19.60 5.45 16.23
C GLY A 26 -19.79 6.81 15.55
N TRP A 27 -18.72 7.39 15.01
CA TRP A 27 -18.79 8.70 14.36
C TRP A 27 -19.45 8.61 12.98
N SER A 28 -20.45 9.47 12.76
CA SER A 28 -21.15 9.62 11.48
C SER A 28 -21.08 11.06 10.98
N PRO A 29 -20.51 11.33 9.80
CA PRO A 29 -19.77 10.38 8.96
C PRO A 29 -18.45 9.94 9.59
N THR A 30 -18.00 8.72 9.27
CA THR A 30 -16.72 8.20 9.78
C THR A 30 -15.55 9.03 9.26
N PRO A 31 -14.72 9.62 10.15
CA PRO A 31 -13.56 10.40 9.74
C PRO A 31 -12.59 9.54 8.92
N LYS A 32 -12.12 10.05 7.78
CA LYS A 32 -11.08 9.42 6.98
C LYS A 32 -9.80 10.22 7.08
N CYS A 33 -8.72 9.57 7.47
CA CYS A 33 -7.38 10.15 7.36
C CYS A 33 -6.95 10.08 5.89
N ILE A 34 -6.93 11.23 5.22
CA ILE A 34 -6.45 11.33 3.84
C ILE A 34 -4.95 11.66 3.90
N ARG A 35 -4.13 10.85 3.23
CA ARG A 35 -2.69 11.13 3.18
C ARG A 35 -2.43 12.46 2.47
N GLN A 36 -1.56 13.26 3.06
CA GLN A 36 -1.03 14.49 2.45
C GLN A 36 0.44 14.28 2.08
N CYS A 37 0.81 14.51 0.82
CA CYS A 37 2.17 14.39 0.32
C CYS A 37 2.71 15.78 -0.05
N PHE A 38 3.71 16.27 0.68
CA PHE A 38 4.45 17.47 0.28
C PHE A 38 5.37 17.14 -0.91
N PHE A 39 5.32 17.94 -1.97
CA PHE A 39 6.15 17.79 -3.16
C PHE A 39 7.35 18.75 -3.11
N PRO A 40 8.58 18.25 -2.93
CA PRO A 40 9.77 19.09 -2.83
C PRO A 40 10.21 19.61 -4.21
N TRP A 41 11.21 20.48 -4.22
CA TRP A 41 11.95 20.81 -5.43
C TRP A 41 12.72 19.60 -5.96
N VAL A 42 12.74 19.42 -7.27
CA VAL A 42 13.38 18.27 -7.93
C VAL A 42 14.76 18.68 -8.44
N GLU A 43 15.80 17.97 -8.03
CA GLU A 43 17.15 18.17 -8.59
C GLU A 43 17.24 17.59 -10.01
N ASN A 44 17.88 18.32 -10.92
CA ASN A 44 18.03 17.96 -12.34
C ASN A 44 16.68 17.73 -13.06
N GLY A 45 15.67 18.50 -12.68
CA GLY A 45 14.35 18.49 -13.28
C GLY A 45 13.48 19.62 -12.77
N HIS A 46 12.27 19.71 -13.31
CA HIS A 46 11.31 20.76 -13.00
C HIS A 46 9.87 20.22 -12.95
N SER A 47 9.07 20.82 -12.06
CA SER A 47 7.64 20.56 -11.96
C SER A 47 6.93 21.81 -11.43
N ALA A 48 5.76 22.12 -11.99
CA ALA A 48 4.90 23.21 -11.52
C ALA A 48 4.35 22.98 -10.10
N SER A 49 4.45 21.76 -9.59
CA SER A 49 3.96 21.37 -8.27
C SER A 49 5.02 21.50 -7.16
N SER A 50 6.23 21.96 -7.49
CA SER A 50 7.33 22.19 -6.52
C SER A 50 6.88 23.11 -5.37
N GLY A 51 6.98 22.62 -4.13
CA GLY A 51 6.56 23.33 -2.92
C GLY A 51 5.07 23.19 -2.56
N GLN A 52 4.30 22.38 -3.28
CA GLN A 52 2.87 22.18 -3.03
C GLN A 52 2.60 20.89 -2.22
N THR A 53 1.44 20.86 -1.55
CA THR A 53 0.96 19.66 -0.85
C THR A 53 -0.21 19.06 -1.60
N HIS A 54 -0.14 17.76 -1.85
CA HIS A 54 -1.12 16.97 -2.59
C HIS A 54 -1.85 16.00 -1.67
N GLN A 55 -3.06 15.63 -2.06
CA GLN A 55 -3.86 14.62 -1.36
C GLN A 55 -3.68 13.25 -2.00
N GLU A 56 -3.99 12.22 -1.23
CA GLU A 56 -4.00 10.85 -1.72
C GLU A 56 -4.82 10.70 -3.01
N GLY A 57 -4.22 10.09 -4.03
CA GLY A 57 -4.78 9.95 -5.37
C GLY A 57 -4.23 10.96 -6.39
N ASP A 58 -3.76 12.12 -5.94
CA ASP A 58 -3.19 13.15 -6.81
C ASP A 58 -1.94 12.63 -7.54
N THR A 59 -1.77 13.06 -8.79
CA THR A 59 -0.62 12.72 -9.62
C THR A 59 0.08 13.99 -10.10
N VAL A 60 1.41 14.02 -9.96
CA VAL A 60 2.27 15.15 -10.33
C VAL A 60 3.16 14.75 -11.49
N GLN A 61 3.21 15.58 -12.54
CA GLN A 61 4.13 15.42 -13.66
C GLN A 61 5.49 16.04 -13.33
N ILE A 62 6.56 15.39 -13.78
CA ILE A 62 7.94 15.84 -13.58
C ILE A 62 8.66 15.75 -14.93
N VAL A 63 9.33 16.83 -15.30
CA VAL A 63 10.16 16.88 -16.50
C VAL A 63 11.62 16.90 -16.04
N CYS A 64 12.39 15.87 -16.40
CA CYS A 64 13.81 15.82 -16.07
C CYS A 64 14.65 16.55 -17.12
N ASP A 65 15.77 17.10 -16.68
CA ASP A 65 16.73 17.78 -17.56
C ASP A 65 17.40 16.78 -18.52
N THR A 66 18.06 17.29 -19.56
CA THR A 66 18.69 16.44 -20.58
C THR A 66 19.75 15.53 -19.96
N GLY A 67 19.66 14.23 -20.26
CA GLY A 67 20.54 13.20 -19.67
C GLY A 67 20.03 12.62 -18.35
N TYR A 68 18.87 13.04 -17.86
CA TYR A 68 18.24 12.52 -16.64
C TYR A 68 16.89 11.84 -16.93
N SER A 69 16.44 11.02 -15.98
CA SER A 69 15.11 10.39 -15.99
C SER A 69 14.62 10.13 -14.59
N LEU A 70 13.30 10.13 -14.43
CA LEU A 70 12.67 9.51 -13.28
C LEU A 70 12.90 8.00 -13.28
N LEU A 71 12.83 7.42 -12.08
CA LEU A 71 12.82 5.98 -11.90
C LEU A 71 11.72 5.33 -12.75
N TYR A 72 12.06 4.15 -13.27
CA TYR A 72 11.15 3.33 -14.07
C TYR A 72 10.67 3.96 -15.38
N ASN A 73 11.40 4.97 -15.87
CA ASN A 73 11.03 5.75 -17.05
C ASN A 73 9.61 6.34 -16.95
N GLN A 74 9.15 6.67 -15.74
CA GLN A 74 7.88 7.37 -15.54
C GLN A 74 8.02 8.85 -15.90
N SER A 75 6.90 9.52 -16.16
CA SER A 75 6.82 11.00 -16.25
C SER A 75 6.08 11.62 -15.08
N SER A 76 5.52 10.79 -14.19
CA SER A 76 4.65 11.25 -13.11
C SER A 76 4.66 10.33 -11.90
N ILE A 77 4.39 10.91 -10.74
CA ILE A 77 4.30 10.20 -9.46
C ILE A 77 2.96 10.45 -8.79
N ARG A 78 2.46 9.49 -8.02
CA ARG A 78 1.15 9.56 -7.34
C ARG A 78 1.31 9.65 -5.84
N CYS A 79 0.53 10.48 -5.16
CA CYS A 79 0.40 10.44 -3.71
C CYS A 79 -0.44 9.21 -3.33
N ALA A 80 0.15 8.26 -2.62
CA ALA A 80 -0.49 7.06 -2.09
C ALA A 80 -0.57 7.13 -0.57
N GLU A 81 -1.27 6.19 0.08
CA GLU A 81 -1.39 6.09 1.54
C GLU A 81 -0.03 6.15 2.26
N SER A 82 1.00 5.50 1.68
CA SER A 82 2.37 5.50 2.21
C SER A 82 3.20 6.75 1.86
N GLY A 83 2.70 7.67 1.03
CA GLY A 83 3.44 8.81 0.49
C GLY A 83 3.57 8.76 -1.03
N TRP A 84 4.56 9.45 -1.59
CA TRP A 84 4.79 9.44 -3.04
C TRP A 84 5.13 8.04 -3.57
N SER A 85 4.53 7.67 -4.70
CA SER A 85 4.70 6.33 -5.32
C SER A 85 6.14 6.01 -5.68
N THR A 86 6.93 7.03 -6.00
CA THR A 86 8.37 6.98 -6.21
C THR A 86 8.97 8.30 -5.71
N PRO A 87 10.23 8.30 -5.26
CA PRO A 87 10.91 9.54 -4.88
C PRO A 87 10.91 10.55 -6.03
N PRO A 88 10.55 11.84 -5.79
CA PRO A 88 10.57 12.91 -6.79
C PRO A 88 12.02 13.33 -7.10
N LYS A 89 12.79 12.45 -7.74
CA LYS A 89 14.21 12.64 -8.06
C LYS A 89 14.51 12.19 -9.49
N CYS A 90 15.16 13.05 -10.25
CA CYS A 90 15.71 12.70 -11.56
C CYS A 90 17.12 12.13 -11.39
N SER A 91 17.36 10.91 -11.90
CA SER A 91 18.67 10.25 -11.89
C SER A 91 19.34 10.37 -13.26
N GLN A 92 20.66 10.53 -13.25
CA GLN A 92 21.44 10.58 -14.48
C GLN A 92 21.35 9.23 -15.20
N ARG A 93 21.21 9.26 -16.53
CA ARG A 93 21.24 8.04 -17.34
C ARG A 93 22.69 7.67 -17.61
N ASP A 94 23.00 6.38 -17.49
CA ASP A 94 24.28 5.87 -17.97
C ASP A 94 24.39 6.08 -19.49
N PRO A 95 25.46 6.72 -20.00
CA PRO A 95 25.62 7.00 -21.43
C PRO A 95 25.67 5.75 -22.32
N LYS A 96 26.05 4.60 -21.75
CA LYS A 96 26.08 3.28 -22.43
C LYS A 96 24.77 2.52 -22.20
N GLY A 97 23.78 3.13 -21.53
CA GLY A 97 22.47 2.55 -21.24
C GLY A 97 22.49 1.42 -20.23
N LYS A 98 23.58 1.26 -19.47
CA LYS A 98 23.69 0.21 -18.45
C LYS A 98 22.87 0.57 -17.20
N CYS A 99 22.24 -0.42 -16.59
CA CYS A 99 21.54 -0.23 -15.33
C CYS A 99 22.42 -0.62 -14.15
N ASP A 100 22.24 0.09 -13.04
CA ASP A 100 22.75 -0.25 -11.72
C ASP A 100 22.12 -1.57 -11.20
N PRO A 101 22.55 -2.10 -10.05
CA PRO A 101 21.87 -3.22 -9.42
C PRO A 101 20.35 -2.99 -9.30
N PRO A 102 19.52 -4.04 -9.51
CA PRO A 102 18.07 -3.95 -9.38
C PRO A 102 17.63 -3.33 -8.04
N PRO A 103 16.56 -2.50 -8.03
CA PRO A 103 16.09 -1.88 -6.80
C PRO A 103 15.56 -2.93 -5.79
N PRO A 104 15.84 -2.81 -4.49
CA PRO A 104 15.24 -3.69 -3.50
C PRO A 104 13.72 -3.47 -3.42
N ILE A 105 12.98 -4.50 -3.01
CA ILE A 105 11.54 -4.43 -2.72
C ILE A 105 11.26 -4.92 -1.30
N ASP A 106 10.18 -4.43 -0.69
CA ASP A 106 9.76 -4.91 0.62
C ASP A 106 9.29 -6.37 0.52
N ASN A 107 9.69 -7.19 1.50
CA ASN A 107 9.28 -8.60 1.63
C ASN A 107 9.53 -9.45 0.36
N GLY A 108 10.58 -9.14 -0.41
CA GLY A 108 10.97 -9.90 -1.58
C GLY A 108 12.39 -9.57 -2.03
N ASP A 109 12.92 -10.39 -2.92
CA ASP A 109 14.27 -10.22 -3.48
C ASP A 109 14.34 -10.77 -4.91
N ILE A 110 15.43 -10.49 -5.61
CA ILE A 110 15.73 -11.12 -6.90
C ILE A 110 16.11 -12.59 -6.72
N THR A 111 15.80 -13.42 -7.70
CA THR A 111 16.11 -14.86 -7.67
C THR A 111 17.57 -15.19 -8.03
N SER A 112 18.33 -14.18 -8.46
CA SER A 112 19.73 -14.31 -8.89
C SER A 112 20.65 -13.44 -8.02
N PHE A 113 21.97 -13.66 -8.11
CA PHE A 113 22.92 -12.81 -7.41
C PHE A 113 23.05 -11.44 -8.11
N PRO A 114 23.02 -10.32 -7.36
CA PRO A 114 23.15 -9.00 -7.95
C PRO A 114 24.54 -8.78 -8.53
N LEU A 115 24.59 -8.23 -9.74
CA LEU A 115 25.81 -7.76 -10.39
C LEU A 115 25.97 -6.25 -10.19
N PRO A 116 27.20 -5.72 -10.20
CA PRO A 116 27.42 -4.27 -10.05
C PRO A 116 26.87 -3.45 -11.22
N ALA A 117 26.64 -4.05 -12.40
CA ALA A 117 26.04 -3.38 -13.55
C ALA A 117 25.41 -4.40 -14.52
N TYR A 118 24.35 -3.97 -15.22
CA TYR A 118 23.58 -4.76 -16.17
C TYR A 118 23.56 -4.08 -17.54
N ALA A 119 23.69 -4.86 -18.61
CA ALA A 119 23.64 -4.34 -19.97
C ALA A 119 22.20 -3.95 -20.37
N PRO A 120 22.03 -3.04 -21.34
CA PRO A 120 20.72 -2.81 -21.95
C PRO A 120 20.10 -4.13 -22.42
N GLY A 121 18.82 -4.37 -22.08
CA GLY A 121 18.10 -5.60 -22.42
C GLY A 121 18.25 -6.73 -21.40
N SER A 122 19.16 -6.63 -20.41
CA SER A 122 19.21 -7.58 -19.29
C SER A 122 17.89 -7.60 -18.51
N SER A 123 17.54 -8.76 -17.95
CA SER A 123 16.35 -8.95 -17.13
C SER A 123 16.65 -9.72 -15.85
N VAL A 124 15.90 -9.42 -14.80
CA VAL A 124 15.92 -10.16 -13.53
C VAL A 124 14.50 -10.47 -13.08
N GLU A 125 14.34 -11.55 -12.32
CA GLU A 125 13.05 -11.94 -11.73
C GLU A 125 13.05 -11.72 -10.23
N TYR A 126 11.94 -11.22 -9.70
CA TYR A 126 11.69 -11.09 -8.28
C TYR A 126 10.84 -12.23 -7.74
N GLN A 127 11.04 -12.52 -6.46
CA GLN A 127 10.22 -13.43 -5.68
C GLN A 127 9.88 -12.77 -4.34
N CYS A 128 8.62 -12.90 -3.93
CA CYS A 128 8.19 -12.50 -2.60
C CYS A 128 8.50 -13.58 -1.57
N GLN A 129 8.71 -13.18 -0.33
CA GLN A 129 8.80 -14.08 0.82
C GLN A 129 7.53 -14.94 0.97
N ASP A 130 7.64 -16.01 1.75
CA ASP A 130 6.52 -16.91 1.99
C ASP A 130 5.28 -16.18 2.50
N PHE A 131 4.12 -16.59 1.99
CA PHE A 131 2.78 -16.03 2.26
C PHE A 131 2.50 -14.61 1.72
N TYR A 132 3.49 -13.89 1.22
CA TYR A 132 3.26 -12.65 0.48
C TYR A 132 2.84 -12.93 -0.97
N THR A 133 1.98 -12.07 -1.51
CA THR A 133 1.47 -12.23 -2.89
C THR A 133 2.13 -11.21 -3.82
N LEU A 134 2.81 -11.68 -4.88
CA LEU A 134 3.41 -10.80 -5.88
C LEU A 134 2.33 -10.10 -6.71
N GLN A 135 2.39 -8.77 -6.75
CA GLN A 135 1.55 -7.91 -7.57
C GLN A 135 2.40 -7.14 -8.58
N GLY A 136 2.05 -7.25 -9.87
CA GLY A 136 2.77 -6.61 -10.98
C GLY A 136 3.58 -7.60 -11.82
N ASN A 137 4.54 -7.08 -12.59
CA ASN A 137 5.39 -7.93 -13.42
C ASN A 137 6.53 -8.51 -12.57
N ARG A 138 6.65 -9.85 -12.56
CA ARG A 138 7.72 -10.57 -11.87
C ARG A 138 9.10 -10.23 -12.43
N THR A 139 9.17 -9.98 -13.72
CA THR A 139 10.43 -9.74 -14.44
C THR A 139 10.56 -8.26 -14.75
N ILE A 140 11.70 -7.67 -14.40
CA ILE A 140 12.07 -6.33 -14.82
C ILE A 140 13.16 -6.36 -15.89
N ILE A 141 13.18 -5.35 -16.75
CA ILE A 141 14.11 -5.26 -17.88
C ILE A 141 14.83 -3.92 -17.85
N CYS A 142 16.15 -3.94 -18.05
CA CYS A 142 16.98 -2.76 -18.17
C CYS A 142 16.81 -2.12 -19.56
N ARG A 143 16.39 -0.85 -19.60
CA ARG A 143 16.22 -0.09 -20.84
C ARG A 143 16.78 1.31 -20.66
N ASN A 144 17.78 1.67 -21.49
CA ASN A 144 18.38 3.00 -21.52
C ASN A 144 18.86 3.49 -20.14
N GLY A 145 19.51 2.60 -19.38
CA GLY A 145 20.03 2.90 -18.05
C GLY A 145 18.98 2.93 -16.93
N GLN A 146 17.74 2.49 -17.20
CA GLN A 146 16.67 2.43 -16.21
C GLN A 146 16.00 1.06 -16.22
N TRP A 147 15.79 0.50 -15.04
CA TRP A 147 14.96 -0.69 -14.86
C TRP A 147 13.49 -0.36 -15.08
N SER A 148 12.72 -1.29 -15.66
CA SER A 148 11.25 -1.20 -15.60
C SER A 148 10.75 -1.31 -14.16
N LYS A 149 9.51 -0.88 -13.92
CA LYS A 149 8.91 -0.87 -12.58
C LYS A 149 8.94 -2.26 -11.92
N PRO A 150 9.53 -2.41 -10.71
CA PRO A 150 9.54 -3.67 -9.98
C PRO A 150 8.14 -4.03 -9.44
N PRO A 151 7.89 -5.32 -9.14
CA PRO A 151 6.65 -5.75 -8.51
C PRO A 151 6.58 -5.30 -7.05
N LYS A 152 5.40 -5.49 -6.44
CA LYS A 152 5.20 -5.35 -5.00
C LYS A 152 4.84 -6.69 -4.38
N CYS A 153 5.19 -6.89 -3.12
CA CYS A 153 4.75 -8.03 -2.34
C CYS A 153 3.63 -7.58 -1.40
N LEU A 154 2.42 -8.07 -1.63
CA LEU A 154 1.24 -7.74 -0.83
C LEU A 154 1.28 -8.50 0.49
N ASP A 155 1.04 -7.79 1.60
CA ASP A 155 1.14 -8.32 2.94
C ASP A 155 0.20 -9.51 3.18
N ALA A 156 0.72 -10.53 3.85
CA ALA A 156 -0.07 -11.64 4.37
C ALA A 156 -0.87 -11.19 5.60
N CYS A 157 -2.05 -11.77 5.79
CA CYS A 157 -2.82 -11.54 7.00
C CYS A 157 -2.42 -12.52 8.09
N VAL A 158 -2.21 -11.99 9.29
CA VAL A 158 -1.96 -12.79 10.49
C VAL A 158 -3.26 -12.88 11.29
N VAL A 159 -3.80 -14.09 11.39
CA VAL A 159 -4.91 -14.41 12.28
C VAL A 159 -4.34 -15.02 13.55
N SER A 160 -4.48 -14.30 14.67
CA SER A 160 -3.98 -14.72 15.98
C SER A 160 -5.11 -15.13 16.92
N GLU A 161 -4.79 -16.05 17.83
CA GLU A 161 -5.65 -16.46 18.95
C GLU A 161 -6.14 -15.24 19.74
N GLU A 162 -5.26 -14.28 20.05
CA GLU A 162 -5.60 -13.05 20.79
C GLU A 162 -6.78 -12.27 20.18
N VAL A 163 -6.75 -12.04 18.85
CA VAL A 163 -7.84 -11.30 18.18
C VAL A 163 -9.12 -12.13 18.16
N MET A 164 -9.01 -13.44 17.95
CA MET A 164 -10.16 -14.35 17.98
C MET A 164 -10.82 -14.43 19.36
N GLU A 165 -10.04 -14.48 20.45
CA GLU A 165 -10.54 -14.43 21.82
C GLU A 165 -11.32 -13.14 22.09
N LYS A 166 -10.74 -11.99 21.73
CA LYS A 166 -11.37 -10.68 21.92
C LYS A 166 -12.73 -10.57 21.23
N HIS A 167 -12.92 -11.28 20.12
CA HIS A 167 -14.13 -11.27 19.31
C HIS A 167 -15.09 -12.45 19.58
N ASN A 168 -14.73 -13.36 20.51
CA ASN A 168 -15.46 -14.61 20.81
C ASN A 168 -15.70 -15.51 19.59
N ILE A 169 -14.72 -15.56 18.68
CA ILE A 169 -14.77 -16.33 17.44
C ILE A 169 -13.67 -17.40 17.39
N GLN A 170 -13.78 -18.32 16.45
CA GLN A 170 -12.77 -19.31 16.12
C GLN A 170 -12.80 -19.61 14.61
N LEU A 171 -11.71 -20.13 14.07
CA LEU A 171 -11.66 -20.58 12.68
C LEU A 171 -12.62 -21.77 12.49
N ARG A 172 -13.32 -21.80 11.35
CA ARG A 172 -14.30 -22.86 11.07
C ARG A 172 -13.67 -24.22 10.78
N TRP A 173 -12.54 -24.21 10.07
CA TRP A 173 -11.94 -25.41 9.46
C TRP A 173 -10.54 -25.72 10.00
N ARG A 174 -10.01 -24.91 10.91
CA ARG A 174 -8.61 -24.99 11.38
C ARG A 174 -8.59 -24.87 12.91
N HIS A 175 -7.64 -25.56 13.53
CA HIS A 175 -7.39 -25.51 14.98
C HIS A 175 -6.06 -24.82 15.32
N GLU A 176 -5.40 -24.22 14.32
CA GLU A 176 -4.12 -23.51 14.50
C GLU A 176 -4.33 -22.23 15.32
N LYS A 177 -3.47 -22.01 16.32
CA LYS A 177 -3.49 -20.80 17.17
C LYS A 177 -3.01 -19.55 16.44
N LYS A 178 -2.22 -19.74 15.38
CA LYS A 178 -1.70 -18.68 14.52
C LYS A 178 -1.73 -19.17 13.09
N PHE A 179 -2.40 -18.43 12.22
CA PHE A 179 -2.61 -18.78 10.83
C PHE A 179 -2.23 -17.60 9.94
N TYR A 180 -1.45 -17.87 8.89
CA TYR A 180 -1.06 -16.90 7.87
C TYR A 180 -1.86 -17.14 6.60
N SER A 181 -2.56 -16.12 6.14
CA SER A 181 -3.39 -16.16 4.93
C SER A 181 -2.80 -15.24 3.87
N LYS A 182 -2.70 -15.70 2.62
CA LYS A 182 -2.23 -14.84 1.53
C LYS A 182 -3.30 -13.79 1.21
N THR A 183 -2.87 -12.64 0.69
CA THR A 183 -3.81 -11.67 0.14
C THR A 183 -4.64 -12.32 -0.98
N GLY A 184 -5.96 -12.19 -0.89
CA GLY A 184 -6.95 -12.82 -1.77
C GLY A 184 -7.58 -14.10 -1.21
N ASP A 185 -7.00 -14.71 -0.16
CA ASP A 185 -7.55 -15.92 0.45
C ASP A 185 -8.79 -15.61 1.30
N ASN A 186 -9.74 -16.56 1.31
CA ASN A 186 -10.93 -16.48 2.14
C ASN A 186 -10.72 -17.18 3.50
N ILE A 187 -11.13 -16.50 4.56
CA ILE A 187 -11.06 -16.94 5.94
C ILE A 187 -12.49 -17.05 6.47
N GLU A 188 -12.82 -18.22 7.02
CA GLU A 188 -14.14 -18.49 7.60
C GLU A 188 -14.07 -18.62 9.11
N PHE A 189 -14.90 -17.83 9.78
CA PHE A 189 -15.04 -17.83 11.23
C PHE A 189 -16.39 -18.40 11.66
N ILE A 190 -16.44 -18.90 12.89
CA ILE A 190 -17.67 -19.26 13.61
C ILE A 190 -17.59 -18.71 15.03
N CYS A 191 -18.73 -18.54 15.71
CA CYS A 191 -18.72 -18.20 17.13
C CYS A 191 -18.16 -19.35 17.96
N LYS A 192 -17.55 -19.01 19.08
CA LYS A 192 -17.22 -19.97 20.13
C LYS A 192 -18.48 -20.53 20.76
N ALA A 193 -18.35 -21.70 21.41
CA ALA A 193 -19.46 -22.30 22.13
C ALA A 193 -20.00 -21.34 23.21
N GLY A 194 -21.32 -21.19 23.26
CA GLY A 194 -22.00 -20.28 24.20
C GLY A 194 -22.19 -18.85 23.68
N TYR A 195 -21.60 -18.48 22.55
CA TYR A 195 -21.75 -17.15 21.94
C TYR A 195 -22.64 -17.19 20.69
N HIS A 196 -23.30 -16.06 20.40
CA HIS A 196 -24.15 -15.88 19.23
C HIS A 196 -23.66 -14.73 18.34
N LYS A 197 -24.07 -14.74 17.06
CA LYS A 197 -23.60 -13.79 16.06
C LYS A 197 -24.14 -12.39 16.37
N LYS A 198 -23.24 -11.43 16.62
CA LYS A 198 -23.58 -9.99 16.63
C LYS A 198 -23.42 -9.38 15.25
N SER A 199 -22.34 -9.74 14.55
CA SER A 199 -22.10 -9.30 13.17
C SER A 199 -23.04 -10.00 12.17
N PRO A 200 -23.33 -9.38 11.02
CA PRO A 200 -24.14 -9.99 9.97
C PRO A 200 -23.45 -11.24 9.37
N ALA A 201 -24.24 -12.16 8.81
CA ALA A 201 -23.74 -13.46 8.34
C ALA A 201 -22.59 -13.37 7.31
N HIS A 202 -22.59 -12.36 6.44
CA HIS A 202 -21.54 -12.16 5.45
C HIS A 202 -20.18 -11.79 6.08
N ALA A 203 -20.16 -11.23 7.29
CA ALA A 203 -18.93 -10.88 8.01
C ALA A 203 -18.16 -12.11 8.52
N PHE A 204 -18.74 -13.31 8.47
CA PHE A 204 -18.09 -14.56 8.89
C PHE A 204 -17.28 -15.24 7.79
N ARG A 205 -17.35 -14.75 6.55
CA ARG A 205 -16.51 -15.18 5.44
C ARG A 205 -15.83 -13.96 4.84
N VAL A 206 -14.57 -13.75 5.20
CA VAL A 206 -13.83 -12.53 4.87
C VAL A 206 -12.62 -12.85 4.01
N THR A 207 -12.20 -11.89 3.20
CA THR A 207 -11.01 -12.03 2.37
C THR A 207 -9.85 -11.28 3.01
N CYS A 208 -8.69 -11.91 3.11
CA CYS A 208 -7.46 -11.23 3.48
C CYS A 208 -7.08 -10.21 2.39
N TRP A 209 -6.83 -8.96 2.76
CA TRP A 209 -6.39 -7.95 1.81
C TRP A 209 -5.27 -7.07 2.37
N GLU A 210 -4.06 -7.23 1.86
CA GLU A 210 -2.86 -6.45 2.23
C GLU A 210 -2.69 -6.35 3.75
N GLY A 211 -2.60 -7.51 4.41
CA GLY A 211 -2.44 -7.62 5.86
C GLY A 211 -3.70 -7.28 6.69
N LYS A 212 -4.78 -6.81 6.06
CA LYS A 212 -6.02 -6.41 6.74
C LYS A 212 -7.06 -7.52 6.69
N VAL A 213 -7.63 -7.83 7.86
CA VAL A 213 -8.78 -8.74 8.03
C VAL A 213 -9.84 -8.02 8.85
N MET A 214 -11.06 -8.03 8.35
CA MET A 214 -12.22 -7.51 9.08
C MET A 214 -12.80 -8.64 9.93
N TYR A 215 -12.65 -8.57 11.25
CA TYR A 215 -13.11 -9.65 12.13
C TYR A 215 -14.60 -9.51 12.48
N PRO A 216 -15.41 -10.58 12.37
CA PRO A 216 -16.75 -10.60 12.94
C PRO A 216 -16.70 -10.59 14.46
N THR A 217 -17.83 -10.34 15.12
CA THR A 217 -17.95 -10.36 16.58
C THR A 217 -19.11 -11.25 17.01
N CYS A 218 -18.91 -12.01 18.08
CA CYS A 218 -19.94 -12.76 18.79
C CYS A 218 -20.08 -12.28 20.24
N VAL A 219 -21.29 -12.36 20.79
CA VAL A 219 -21.64 -11.94 22.16
C VAL A 219 -22.50 -12.98 22.87
#